data_AF-A0A0C4DPV4-F1
#
_entry.id   AF-A0A0C4DPV4-F1
#
_cell.length_a   1.000
_cell.length_b   1.000
_cell.length_c   1.000
_cell.angle_alpha   90.00
_cell.angle_beta   90.00
_cell.angle_gamma   90.00
#
_symmetry.space_group_name_H-M   'P 1'
#
loop_
_entity.id
_entity.type
_entity.pdbx_description
1 polymer ?
#
loop_
_entity_poly.entity_id
_entity_poly.type
_entity_poly.pdbx_seq_one_letter_code
_entity_poly.pdbx_strand_id
1 'polypeptide(L)'
;MRSHLLLASTLATAIAGPLVPRDAVTATVDLSVSRGAPQQLASGFIYGVPDREGQIPDHWFKDINFRWGRTGGAQMGAPNRGWTWGTSEYQGRLRSTLAEYRTMKKYGAQWIIYVHDLWGTDNTNSSSYWPGDNGNWAPWDNFFKRLKDDLVANNATEGLIWDIWNEPDINIFWRRSMQQWIDLYIRCHKAIRADARFNNVPITGPSLAWRPMPSNTWWTSWLSAIAAAGTIPDQYSYHLEGDLRAADNDPQYTNQSLRELLQRYKLPERQININEYAAFGEMLPSGYAWWISRLERYDWIGLLGNWQGGTTLHDLAAGYPASGSGTVDVEAWEFQGSNAWAVTGPPVFKGRNTYTYSGDTVTIPVSQGNNYTARAFEFIVKQ
;
A
#
# COMPACT_ATOMS: atom_id res chain seq x y z
N MET A 1 44.03 63.02 -31.09
CA MET A 1 42.61 63.23 -30.74
C MET A 1 42.18 62.13 -29.79
N ARG A 2 41.95 62.47 -28.51
CA ARG A 2 41.44 61.54 -27.50
C ARG A 2 39.92 61.67 -27.50
N SER A 3 39.22 60.63 -27.91
CA SER A 3 37.75 60.60 -27.86
C SER A 3 37.31 59.99 -26.52
N HIS A 4 36.70 60.83 -25.68
CA HIS A 4 35.98 60.39 -24.49
C HIS A 4 34.60 59.89 -24.92
N LEU A 5 34.34 58.58 -24.82
CA LEU A 5 32.98 58.05 -24.86
C LEU A 5 32.46 57.95 -23.43
N LEU A 6 31.44 58.75 -23.11
CA LEU A 6 30.64 58.59 -21.89
C LEU A 6 29.93 57.23 -21.92
N LEU A 7 30.18 56.39 -20.92
CA LEU A 7 29.30 55.27 -20.61
C LEU A 7 28.04 55.82 -19.93
N ALA A 8 26.92 55.81 -20.65
CA ALA A 8 25.60 55.92 -20.04
C ALA A 8 25.26 54.58 -19.37
N SER A 9 25.24 54.55 -18.04
CA SER A 9 24.76 53.42 -17.25
C SER A 9 23.25 53.32 -17.36
N THR A 10 22.75 52.38 -18.18
CA THR A 10 21.35 51.98 -18.18
C THR A 10 21.09 51.09 -16.97
N LEU A 11 20.41 51.64 -15.95
CA LEU A 11 19.77 50.82 -14.91
C LEU A 11 18.67 49.98 -15.58
N ALA A 12 18.92 48.70 -15.83
CA ALA A 12 17.87 47.75 -16.13
C ALA A 12 17.15 47.45 -14.82
N THR A 13 15.99 48.07 -14.61
CA THR A 13 15.02 47.63 -13.60
C THR A 13 14.61 46.20 -13.95
N ALA A 14 15.01 45.25 -13.11
CA ALA A 14 14.46 43.90 -13.16
C ALA A 14 12.95 44.00 -12.98
N ILE A 15 12.21 43.81 -14.07
CA ILE A 15 10.75 43.72 -14.01
C ILE A 15 10.48 42.37 -13.35
N ALA A 16 10.15 42.38 -12.07
CA ALA A 16 9.60 41.21 -11.40
C ALA A 16 8.44 40.71 -12.27
N GLY A 17 8.47 39.43 -12.65
CA GLY A 17 7.30 38.82 -13.28
C GLY A 17 6.07 39.07 -12.41
N PRO A 18 4.87 39.20 -13.01
CA PRO A 18 3.66 39.41 -12.22
C PRO A 18 3.60 38.34 -11.13
N LEU A 19 3.43 38.76 -9.88
CA LEU A 19 3.12 37.86 -8.78
C LEU A 19 1.88 37.08 -9.21
N VAL A 20 2.05 35.80 -9.53
CA VAL A 20 0.92 34.92 -9.80
C VAL A 20 0.15 34.85 -8.48
N PRO A 21 -1.16 35.15 -8.45
CA PRO A 21 -1.96 34.96 -7.25
C PRO A 21 -1.79 33.53 -6.75
N ARG A 22 -1.68 33.34 -5.43
CA ARG A 22 -1.91 32.01 -4.85
C ARG A 22 -3.23 31.49 -5.42
N ASP A 23 -3.25 30.21 -5.81
CA ASP A 23 -4.50 29.56 -6.21
C ASP A 23 -5.57 29.82 -5.14
N ALA A 24 -6.82 30.06 -5.55
CA ALA A 24 -7.89 30.47 -4.63
C ALA A 24 -8.22 29.39 -3.57
N VAL A 25 -7.62 28.19 -3.72
CA VAL A 25 -7.70 27.07 -2.79
C VAL A 25 -6.63 27.24 -1.70
N THR A 26 -7.05 27.70 -0.53
CA THR A 26 -6.17 27.81 0.65
C THR A 26 -6.45 26.66 1.63
N ALA A 27 -5.42 25.89 1.97
CA ALA A 27 -5.47 25.02 3.15
C ALA A 27 -5.34 25.88 4.41
N THR A 28 -6.27 25.74 5.34
CA THR A 28 -6.25 26.44 6.63
C THR A 28 -5.93 25.44 7.73
N VAL A 29 -4.97 25.79 8.59
CA VAL A 29 -4.63 25.02 9.79
C VAL A 29 -5.00 25.85 11.00
N ASP A 30 -5.90 25.32 11.83
CA ASP A 30 -6.23 25.93 13.11
C ASP A 30 -5.24 25.46 14.19
N LEU A 31 -4.25 26.29 14.49
CA LEU A 31 -3.22 25.99 15.48
C LEU A 31 -3.74 25.98 16.92
N SER A 32 -5.00 26.37 17.17
CA SER A 32 -5.63 26.27 18.49
C SER A 32 -6.20 24.88 18.77
N VAL A 33 -6.36 24.05 17.74
CA VAL A 33 -6.91 22.69 17.86
C VAL A 33 -5.77 21.67 17.80
N SER A 34 -5.43 21.10 18.95
CA SER A 34 -4.49 19.96 19.01
C SER A 34 -5.24 18.64 18.82
N ARG A 35 -4.68 17.74 18.00
CA ARG A 35 -5.12 16.35 17.86
C ARG A 35 -4.21 15.35 18.60
N GLY A 36 -3.30 15.85 19.44
CA GLY A 36 -2.31 15.02 20.15
C GLY A 36 -1.05 14.75 19.33
N ALA A 37 -0.26 13.76 19.77
CA ALA A 37 0.98 13.38 19.10
C ALA A 37 0.69 12.66 17.77
N PRO A 38 1.45 12.94 16.69
CA PRO A 38 1.28 12.25 15.42
C PRO A 38 1.36 10.74 15.58
N GLN A 39 0.38 10.04 15.03
CA GLN A 39 0.30 8.57 15.09
C GLN A 39 0.89 7.92 13.82
N GLN A 40 1.36 8.70 12.84
CA GLN A 40 1.93 8.25 11.56
C GLN A 40 1.04 7.23 10.88
N LEU A 41 -0.27 7.46 10.85
CA LEU A 41 -1.31 6.47 10.54
C LEU A 41 -1.23 5.87 9.13
N ALA A 42 -0.51 6.51 8.21
CA ALA A 42 -0.24 6.03 6.86
C ALA A 42 1.12 5.31 6.71
N SER A 43 1.85 5.09 7.82
CA SER A 43 3.18 4.48 7.82
C SER A 43 3.10 2.96 7.83
N GLY A 44 2.64 2.43 6.70
CA GLY A 44 2.54 1.00 6.48
C GLY A 44 2.26 0.71 5.02
N PHE A 45 2.46 -0.55 4.65
CA PHE A 45 2.22 -1.02 3.29
C PHE A 45 1.93 -2.52 3.28
N ILE A 46 1.21 -2.95 2.25
CA ILE A 46 0.97 -4.36 1.97
C ILE A 46 2.16 -4.97 1.22
N TYR A 47 2.59 -6.15 1.65
CA TYR A 47 3.81 -6.83 1.19
C TYR A 47 5.06 -5.93 1.28
N GLY A 48 6.00 -6.00 0.35
CA GLY A 48 7.17 -5.12 0.24
C GLY A 48 8.29 -5.37 1.26
N VAL A 49 8.00 -6.05 2.36
CA VAL A 49 9.02 -6.58 3.28
C VAL A 49 9.61 -7.84 2.65
N PRO A 50 10.94 -7.96 2.52
CA PRO A 50 11.50 -9.14 1.89
C PRO A 50 11.46 -10.41 2.72
N ASP A 51 11.45 -11.53 2.00
CA ASP A 51 11.60 -12.89 2.55
C ASP A 51 12.94 -13.10 3.27
N ARG A 52 13.91 -12.22 3.03
CA ARG A 52 15.22 -12.22 3.66
C ARG A 52 15.43 -10.96 4.49
N GLU A 53 15.61 -11.17 5.79
CA GLU A 53 15.96 -10.10 6.72
C GLU A 53 17.25 -9.37 6.28
N GLY A 54 17.25 -8.04 6.42
CA GLY A 54 18.41 -7.18 6.16
C GLY A 54 18.66 -6.84 4.68
N GLN A 55 17.77 -7.23 3.76
CA GLN A 55 17.88 -6.85 2.35
C GLN A 55 17.59 -5.36 2.12
N ILE A 56 16.67 -4.77 2.88
CA ILE A 56 16.36 -3.34 2.84
C ILE A 56 17.11 -2.64 3.97
N PRO A 57 17.92 -1.60 3.67
CA PRO A 57 18.60 -0.81 4.69
C PRO A 57 17.64 -0.27 5.76
N ASP A 58 18.09 -0.32 7.03
CA ASP A 58 17.27 0.06 8.20
C ASP A 58 16.60 1.44 8.09
N HIS A 59 17.24 2.42 7.44
CA HIS A 59 16.73 3.78 7.36
C HIS A 59 15.39 3.86 6.61
N TRP A 60 15.16 3.01 5.60
CA TRP A 60 13.89 2.96 4.87
C TRP A 60 12.69 2.60 5.75
N PHE A 61 12.91 1.86 6.85
CA PHE A 61 11.85 1.59 7.84
C PHE A 61 11.84 2.62 8.98
N LYS A 62 13.03 3.04 9.45
CA LYS A 62 13.15 3.96 10.60
C LYS A 62 12.68 5.37 10.27
N ASP A 63 13.00 5.88 9.08
CA ASP A 63 12.76 7.28 8.72
C ASP A 63 11.28 7.57 8.49
N ILE A 64 10.51 6.56 8.07
CA ILE A 64 9.04 6.63 7.99
C ILE A 64 8.37 6.25 9.31
N ASN A 65 9.14 5.81 10.31
CA ASN A 65 8.65 5.19 11.53
C ASN A 65 7.65 4.06 11.23
N PHE A 66 8.09 3.02 10.51
CA PHE A 66 7.23 1.95 10.01
C PHE A 66 6.37 1.32 11.11
N ARG A 67 5.04 1.38 10.97
CA ARG A 67 4.06 1.01 12.02
C ARG A 67 3.17 -0.18 11.67
N TRP A 68 2.89 -0.42 10.39
CA TRP A 68 2.02 -1.52 9.96
C TRP A 68 2.55 -2.23 8.72
N GLY A 69 2.57 -3.55 8.76
CA GLY A 69 2.77 -4.39 7.57
C GLY A 69 1.60 -5.35 7.40
N ARG A 70 1.25 -5.70 6.16
CA ARG A 70 0.27 -6.75 5.86
C ARG A 70 0.87 -7.75 4.90
N THR A 71 0.84 -9.03 5.26
CA THR A 71 1.44 -10.07 4.44
C THR A 71 0.92 -11.46 4.77
N GLY A 72 0.97 -12.37 3.80
CA GLY A 72 0.89 -13.81 3.99
C GLY A 72 1.72 -14.58 2.95
N GLY A 73 2.64 -13.90 2.28
CA GLY A 73 3.50 -14.49 1.26
C GLY A 73 2.84 -14.68 -0.11
N ALA A 74 2.00 -13.79 -0.64
CA ALA A 74 1.27 -14.03 -1.90
C ALA A 74 2.12 -14.44 -3.13
N GLN A 75 1.52 -15.12 -4.10
CA GLN A 75 2.01 -15.41 -5.45
C GLN A 75 3.36 -16.13 -5.59
N MET A 76 3.97 -16.66 -4.51
CA MET A 76 5.19 -17.45 -4.65
C MET A 76 4.90 -18.80 -5.31
N GLY A 77 5.87 -19.27 -6.09
CA GLY A 77 5.87 -20.58 -6.73
C GLY A 77 6.29 -21.72 -5.79
N ALA A 78 6.40 -22.93 -6.35
CA ALA A 78 6.92 -24.08 -5.61
C ALA A 78 8.36 -23.81 -5.11
N PRO A 79 8.74 -24.24 -3.90
CA PRO A 79 7.98 -25.08 -2.97
C PRO A 79 7.25 -24.28 -1.87
N ASN A 80 6.68 -23.11 -2.18
CA ASN A 80 6.11 -22.18 -1.20
C ASN A 80 4.65 -21.76 -1.51
N ARG A 81 3.86 -22.59 -2.21
CA ARG A 81 2.56 -22.18 -2.77
C ARG A 81 1.41 -22.03 -1.75
N GLY A 82 1.55 -22.53 -0.52
CA GLY A 82 0.50 -22.51 0.51
C GLY A 82 -0.20 -23.86 0.75
N TRP A 83 -1.21 -23.86 1.61
CA TRP A 83 -1.86 -25.06 2.15
C TRP A 83 -2.49 -25.98 1.11
N THR A 84 -3.21 -25.42 0.15
CA THR A 84 -3.92 -26.20 -0.86
C THR A 84 -3.00 -27.04 -1.76
N TRP A 85 -1.70 -26.75 -1.75
CA TRP A 85 -0.67 -27.50 -2.48
C TRP A 85 0.07 -28.55 -1.64
N GLY A 86 -0.28 -28.68 -0.36
CA GLY A 86 0.26 -29.68 0.56
C GLY A 86 1.14 -29.09 1.66
N THR A 87 1.41 -29.89 2.70
CA THR A 87 2.07 -29.44 3.92
C THR A 87 3.46 -28.83 3.67
N SER A 88 4.24 -29.38 2.75
CA SER A 88 5.58 -28.84 2.43
C SER A 88 5.50 -27.44 1.79
N GLU A 89 4.51 -27.21 0.94
CA GLU A 89 4.26 -25.93 0.26
C GLU A 89 3.78 -24.86 1.24
N TYR A 90 2.89 -25.26 2.15
CA TYR A 90 2.48 -24.42 3.28
C TYR A 90 3.65 -24.07 4.20
N GLN A 91 4.51 -25.03 4.55
CA GLN A 91 5.69 -24.75 5.37
C GLN A 91 6.66 -23.80 4.66
N GLY A 92 6.75 -23.89 3.34
CA GLY A 92 7.48 -22.93 2.52
C GLY A 92 6.93 -21.53 2.62
N ARG A 93 5.63 -21.37 2.36
CA ARG A 93 4.89 -20.10 2.49
C ARG A 93 5.04 -19.49 3.88
N LEU A 94 4.79 -20.29 4.92
CA LEU A 94 4.89 -19.87 6.31
C LEU A 94 6.30 -19.37 6.68
N ARG A 95 7.37 -19.98 6.15
CA ARG A 95 8.74 -19.50 6.42
C ARG A 95 8.97 -18.08 5.89
N SER A 96 8.45 -17.77 4.69
CA SER A 96 8.50 -16.41 4.13
C SER A 96 7.71 -15.44 5.03
N THR A 97 6.45 -15.77 5.35
CA THR A 97 5.62 -14.96 6.25
C THR A 97 6.29 -14.68 7.61
N LEU A 98 6.97 -15.69 8.18
CA LEU A 98 7.68 -15.54 9.45
C LEU A 98 8.94 -14.68 9.33
N ALA A 99 9.62 -14.66 8.18
CA ALA A 99 10.75 -13.77 7.94
C ALA A 99 10.31 -12.32 7.83
N GLU A 100 9.20 -12.06 7.13
CA GLU A 100 8.58 -10.74 7.03
C GLU A 100 8.12 -10.26 8.43
N TYR A 101 7.46 -11.13 9.21
CA TYR A 101 7.08 -10.84 10.60
C TYR A 101 8.27 -10.42 11.46
N ARG A 102 9.42 -11.11 11.37
CA ARG A 102 10.61 -10.75 12.16
C ARG A 102 11.12 -9.35 11.82
N THR A 103 11.05 -8.96 10.55
CA THR A 103 11.40 -7.60 10.11
C THR A 103 10.40 -6.59 10.69
N MET A 104 9.09 -6.86 10.61
CA MET A 104 8.06 -5.99 11.20
C MET A 104 8.27 -5.84 12.72
N LYS A 105 8.51 -6.94 13.42
CA LYS A 105 8.83 -6.97 14.84
C LYS A 105 10.07 -6.16 15.20
N LYS A 106 11.14 -6.25 14.40
CA LYS A 106 12.39 -5.47 14.62
C LYS A 106 12.12 -3.96 14.70
N TYR A 107 11.13 -3.47 13.97
CA TYR A 107 10.76 -2.05 13.94
C TYR A 107 9.54 -1.71 14.82
N GLY A 108 9.02 -2.67 15.59
CA GLY A 108 7.84 -2.47 16.45
C GLY A 108 6.54 -2.28 15.67
N ALA A 109 6.50 -2.68 14.39
CA ALA A 109 5.29 -2.60 13.58
C ALA A 109 4.28 -3.66 14.00
N GLN A 110 3.00 -3.32 13.95
CA GLN A 110 1.93 -4.30 13.94
C GLN A 110 1.93 -5.02 12.59
N TRP A 111 1.56 -6.29 12.58
CA TRP A 111 1.52 -7.09 11.38
C TRP A 111 0.17 -7.77 11.19
N ILE A 112 -0.45 -7.47 10.06
CA ILE A 112 -1.73 -8.01 9.64
C ILE A 112 -1.42 -9.28 8.86
N ILE A 113 -1.73 -10.45 9.44
CA ILE A 113 -1.54 -11.71 8.75
C ILE A 113 -2.65 -11.90 7.72
N TYR A 114 -2.25 -12.25 6.52
CA TYR A 114 -3.16 -12.56 5.43
C TYR A 114 -3.40 -14.06 5.36
N VAL A 115 -4.50 -14.51 5.97
CA VAL A 115 -4.79 -15.95 6.05
C VAL A 115 -5.06 -16.55 4.66
N HIS A 116 -5.60 -15.75 3.75
CA HIS A 116 -5.84 -16.07 2.35
C HIS A 116 -4.58 -16.55 1.59
N ASP A 117 -3.45 -15.85 1.72
CA ASP A 117 -2.22 -16.21 0.99
C ASP A 117 -1.61 -17.53 1.49
N LEU A 118 -1.71 -17.75 2.80
CA LEU A 118 -1.26 -18.99 3.45
C LEU A 118 -2.12 -20.20 3.05
N TRP A 119 -3.38 -19.96 2.70
CA TRP A 119 -4.23 -20.98 2.08
C TRP A 119 -3.75 -21.35 0.66
N GLY A 120 -3.23 -20.38 -0.09
CA GLY A 120 -2.56 -20.60 -1.38
C GLY A 120 -3.49 -20.59 -2.60
N THR A 121 -4.57 -19.82 -2.54
CA THR A 121 -5.49 -19.58 -3.69
C THR A 121 -5.49 -18.13 -4.16
N ASP A 122 -4.51 -17.36 -3.73
CA ASP A 122 -4.30 -15.96 -4.03
C ASP A 122 -3.95 -15.68 -5.50
N ASN A 123 -3.59 -16.74 -6.24
CA ASN A 123 -3.64 -16.79 -7.71
C ASN A 123 -4.51 -17.96 -8.18
N THR A 124 -5.68 -17.66 -8.73
CA THR A 124 -6.68 -18.70 -9.02
C THR A 124 -6.46 -19.46 -10.33
N ASN A 125 -6.75 -20.76 -10.31
CA ASN A 125 -6.99 -21.55 -11.51
C ASN A 125 -8.17 -22.53 -11.31
N SER A 126 -8.53 -23.28 -12.35
CA SER A 126 -9.68 -24.20 -12.35
C SER A 126 -9.59 -25.34 -11.34
N SER A 127 -8.42 -25.60 -10.75
CA SER A 127 -8.19 -26.64 -9.75
C SER A 127 -8.16 -26.13 -8.30
N SER A 128 -8.33 -24.82 -8.07
CA SER A 128 -8.28 -24.22 -6.73
C SER A 128 -9.40 -24.74 -5.83
N TYR A 129 -9.03 -25.18 -4.62
CA TYR A 129 -9.93 -25.68 -3.58
C TYR A 129 -10.29 -24.55 -2.60
N TRP A 130 -11.58 -24.36 -2.31
CA TRP A 130 -12.07 -23.21 -1.53
C TRP A 130 -12.64 -23.64 -0.18
N PRO A 131 -12.55 -22.78 0.85
CA PRO A 131 -13.10 -23.07 2.17
C PRO A 131 -14.61 -23.34 2.10
N GLY A 132 -15.05 -24.49 2.60
CA GLY A 132 -16.48 -24.84 2.65
C GLY A 132 -17.05 -25.49 1.39
N ASP A 133 -16.22 -25.81 0.40
CA ASP A 133 -16.66 -26.48 -0.82
C ASP A 133 -17.43 -27.77 -0.52
N ASN A 134 -18.59 -27.91 -1.18
CA ASN A 134 -19.53 -29.02 -0.97
C ASN A 134 -20.02 -29.15 0.48
N GLY A 135 -20.03 -28.05 1.25
CA GLY A 135 -20.37 -28.05 2.68
C GLY A 135 -19.27 -28.63 3.57
N ASN A 136 -18.10 -28.97 3.01
CA ASN A 136 -16.99 -29.54 3.76
C ASN A 136 -16.02 -28.45 4.24
N TRP A 137 -16.08 -28.15 5.53
CA TRP A 137 -15.22 -27.18 6.19
C TRP A 137 -13.94 -27.79 6.77
N ALA A 138 -13.83 -29.12 6.84
CA ALA A 138 -12.74 -29.78 7.56
C ALA A 138 -11.33 -29.41 7.04
N PRO A 139 -11.08 -29.28 5.72
CA PRO A 139 -9.77 -28.87 5.24
C PRO A 139 -9.39 -27.45 5.67
N TRP A 140 -10.36 -26.52 5.69
CA TRP A 140 -10.14 -25.17 6.20
C TRP A 140 -9.90 -25.18 7.71
N ASP A 141 -10.73 -25.89 8.48
CA ASP A 141 -10.59 -25.97 9.94
C ASP A 141 -9.22 -26.55 10.34
N ASN A 142 -8.75 -27.57 9.61
CA ASN A 142 -7.43 -28.16 9.81
C ASN A 142 -6.29 -27.17 9.51
N PHE A 143 -6.38 -26.45 8.40
CA PHE A 143 -5.43 -25.38 8.06
C PHE A 143 -5.42 -24.30 9.12
N PHE A 144 -6.58 -23.75 9.47
CA PHE A 144 -6.68 -22.62 10.36
C PHE A 144 -6.21 -22.98 11.78
N LYS A 145 -6.54 -24.20 12.25
CA LYS A 145 -5.97 -24.75 13.47
C LYS A 145 -4.43 -24.83 13.37
N ARG A 146 -3.91 -25.38 12.27
CA ARG A 146 -2.47 -25.54 12.06
C ARG A 146 -1.74 -24.19 12.05
N LEU A 147 -2.29 -23.20 11.35
CA LEU A 147 -1.74 -21.85 11.29
C LEU A 147 -1.66 -21.23 12.69
N LYS A 148 -2.74 -21.27 13.46
CA LYS A 148 -2.73 -20.79 14.85
C LYS A 148 -1.65 -21.49 15.70
N ASP A 149 -1.53 -22.81 15.58
CA ASP A 149 -0.51 -23.57 16.32
C ASP A 149 0.91 -23.20 15.89
N ASP A 150 1.16 -23.02 14.60
CA ASP A 150 2.47 -22.63 14.08
C ASP A 150 2.85 -21.19 14.46
N LEU A 151 1.91 -20.24 14.45
CA LEU A 151 2.18 -18.87 14.89
C LEU A 151 2.62 -18.84 16.36
N VAL A 152 1.94 -19.60 17.22
CA VAL A 152 2.32 -19.73 18.63
C VAL A 152 3.68 -20.40 18.77
N ALA A 153 3.91 -21.51 18.04
CA ALA A 153 5.18 -22.23 18.08
C ALA A 153 6.38 -21.38 17.62
N ASN A 154 6.15 -20.40 16.76
CA ASN A 154 7.18 -19.47 16.25
C ASN A 154 7.22 -18.13 16.98
N ASN A 155 6.50 -17.95 18.09
CA ASN A 155 6.39 -16.68 18.83
C ASN A 155 5.94 -15.52 17.92
N ALA A 156 5.05 -15.80 16.98
CA ALA A 156 4.50 -14.88 15.99
C ALA A 156 3.09 -14.40 16.40
N THR A 157 2.94 -13.96 17.65
CA THR A 157 1.67 -13.39 18.15
C THR A 157 1.81 -11.94 18.59
N GLU A 158 3.03 -11.45 18.79
CA GLU A 158 3.31 -10.06 19.10
C GLU A 158 2.99 -9.18 17.89
N GLY A 159 2.24 -8.09 18.10
CA GLY A 159 1.82 -7.19 17.04
C GLY A 159 0.84 -7.79 16.01
N LEU A 160 0.41 -9.05 16.18
CA LEU A 160 -0.47 -9.75 15.24
C LEU A 160 -1.85 -9.10 15.15
N ILE A 161 -2.39 -9.04 13.93
CA ILE A 161 -3.79 -8.73 13.60
C ILE A 161 -4.27 -9.78 12.61
N TRP A 162 -5.42 -10.40 12.87
CA TRP A 162 -6.02 -11.40 11.98
C TRP A 162 -6.83 -10.74 10.86
N ASP A 163 -6.45 -10.99 9.60
CA ASP A 163 -7.26 -10.69 8.42
C ASP A 163 -7.55 -11.96 7.62
N ILE A 164 -8.83 -12.32 7.52
CA ILE A 164 -9.22 -13.68 7.09
C ILE A 164 -9.10 -13.86 5.58
N TRP A 165 -9.47 -12.85 4.80
CA TRP A 165 -9.57 -13.00 3.36
C TRP A 165 -9.33 -11.69 2.61
N ASN A 166 -8.78 -11.78 1.39
CA ASN A 166 -8.66 -10.63 0.51
C ASN A 166 -9.88 -10.46 -0.39
N GLU A 167 -10.45 -9.25 -0.48
CA GLU A 167 -11.35 -8.81 -1.54
C GLU A 167 -12.31 -9.89 -2.04
N PRO A 168 -13.10 -10.48 -1.14
CA PRO A 168 -13.96 -11.60 -1.53
C PRO A 168 -15.09 -11.19 -2.50
N ASP A 169 -15.31 -9.89 -2.65
CA ASP A 169 -16.18 -9.28 -3.62
C ASP A 169 -15.58 -9.21 -5.03
N ILE A 170 -14.33 -9.66 -5.23
CA ILE A 170 -13.69 -9.82 -6.53
C ILE A 170 -13.47 -11.31 -6.83
N ASN A 171 -13.97 -11.74 -8.00
CA ASN A 171 -13.98 -13.16 -8.41
C ASN A 171 -12.58 -13.81 -8.52
N ILE A 172 -11.51 -13.04 -8.70
CA ILE A 172 -10.15 -13.60 -8.70
C ILE A 172 -9.71 -14.04 -7.31
N PHE A 173 -10.21 -13.40 -6.25
CA PHE A 173 -9.85 -13.70 -4.86
C PHE A 173 -10.91 -14.53 -4.14
N TRP A 174 -12.15 -14.60 -4.65
CA TRP A 174 -13.18 -15.50 -4.13
C TRP A 174 -14.17 -15.95 -5.21
N ARG A 175 -14.18 -17.26 -5.49
CA ARG A 175 -15.02 -17.86 -6.56
C ARG A 175 -16.27 -18.57 -6.05
N ARG A 176 -16.73 -18.23 -4.84
CA ARG A 176 -17.86 -18.89 -4.19
C ARG A 176 -18.93 -17.87 -3.83
N SER A 177 -20.05 -18.35 -3.31
CA SER A 177 -21.14 -17.45 -2.93
C SER A 177 -20.67 -16.50 -1.81
N MET A 178 -21.27 -15.32 -1.78
CA MET A 178 -21.10 -14.37 -0.68
C MET A 178 -21.47 -15.01 0.67
N GLN A 179 -22.50 -15.86 0.73
CA GLN A 179 -22.86 -16.55 1.96
C GLN A 179 -21.75 -17.50 2.44
N GLN A 180 -21.11 -18.24 1.52
CA GLN A 180 -20.00 -19.12 1.88
C GLN A 180 -18.81 -18.32 2.44
N TRP A 181 -18.57 -17.11 1.94
CA TRP A 181 -17.59 -16.22 2.56
C TRP A 181 -18.03 -15.83 3.98
N ILE A 182 -19.30 -15.43 4.15
CA ILE A 182 -19.81 -14.95 5.44
C ILE A 182 -19.67 -16.04 6.50
N ASP A 183 -19.97 -17.28 6.12
CA ASP A 183 -19.81 -18.45 6.96
C ASP A 183 -18.33 -18.68 7.33
N LEU A 184 -17.41 -18.50 6.38
CA LEU A 184 -15.97 -18.58 6.60
C LEU A 184 -15.49 -17.57 7.66
N TYR A 185 -15.87 -16.30 7.53
CA TYR A 185 -15.45 -15.28 8.49
C TYR A 185 -16.05 -15.50 9.88
N ILE A 186 -17.35 -15.81 9.98
CA ILE A 186 -18.00 -16.11 11.26
C ILE A 186 -17.31 -17.29 11.94
N ARG A 187 -16.98 -18.33 11.17
CA ARG A 187 -16.26 -19.53 11.63
C ARG A 187 -14.87 -19.16 12.14
N CYS A 188 -14.09 -18.39 11.39
CA CYS A 188 -12.76 -17.94 11.80
C CYS A 188 -12.80 -17.05 13.05
N HIS A 189 -13.70 -16.07 13.11
CA HIS A 189 -13.87 -15.18 14.25
C HIS A 189 -14.13 -15.97 15.53
N LYS A 190 -15.10 -16.89 15.49
CA LYS A 190 -15.41 -17.79 16.63
C LYS A 190 -14.22 -18.67 16.99
N ALA A 191 -13.50 -19.22 16.02
CA ALA A 191 -12.34 -20.07 16.26
C ALA A 191 -11.13 -19.31 16.84
N ILE A 192 -10.97 -18.01 16.55
CA ILE A 192 -9.98 -17.13 17.17
C ILE A 192 -10.41 -16.84 18.61
N ARG A 193 -11.66 -16.43 18.82
CA ARG A 193 -12.19 -16.07 20.15
C ARG A 193 -12.32 -17.25 21.12
N ALA A 194 -12.42 -18.47 20.62
CA ALA A 194 -12.41 -19.68 21.44
C ALA A 194 -11.00 -20.08 21.92
N ASP A 195 -9.94 -19.45 21.40
CA ASP A 195 -8.55 -19.84 21.66
C ASP A 195 -7.86 -18.78 22.52
N ALA A 196 -7.66 -19.09 23.79
CA ALA A 196 -7.14 -18.14 24.79
C ALA A 196 -5.79 -17.52 24.43
N ARG A 197 -5.01 -18.19 23.57
CA ARG A 197 -3.71 -17.69 23.06
C ARG A 197 -3.86 -16.42 22.21
N PHE A 198 -5.06 -16.13 21.71
CA PHE A 198 -5.37 -15.02 20.82
C PHE A 198 -6.43 -14.05 21.38
N ASN A 199 -6.77 -14.14 22.67
CA ASN A 199 -7.84 -13.33 23.28
C ASN A 199 -7.68 -11.82 23.07
N ASN A 200 -6.44 -11.33 23.04
CA ASN A 200 -6.12 -9.90 22.87
C ASN A 200 -5.64 -9.56 21.45
N VAL A 201 -5.68 -10.52 20.52
CA VAL A 201 -5.24 -10.30 19.14
C VAL A 201 -6.43 -9.73 18.36
N PRO A 202 -6.27 -8.55 17.73
CA PRO A 202 -7.34 -7.95 16.95
C PRO A 202 -7.73 -8.81 15.74
N ILE A 203 -9.01 -8.78 15.39
CA ILE A 203 -9.58 -9.35 14.18
C ILE A 203 -10.10 -8.19 13.33
N THR A 204 -9.64 -8.11 12.09
CA THR A 204 -10.11 -7.13 11.12
C THR A 204 -11.02 -7.78 10.06
N GLY A 205 -11.90 -6.98 9.46
CA GLY A 205 -12.73 -7.40 8.33
C GLY A 205 -13.72 -6.32 7.91
N PRO A 206 -14.38 -6.46 6.75
CA PRO A 206 -14.35 -7.63 5.85
C PRO A 206 -13.26 -7.61 4.78
N SER A 207 -12.45 -6.54 4.69
CA SER A 207 -11.39 -6.39 3.68
C SER A 207 -11.92 -6.47 2.24
N LEU A 208 -13.07 -5.81 2.01
CA LEU A 208 -13.71 -5.71 0.70
C LEU A 208 -13.01 -4.68 -0.18
N ALA A 209 -12.97 -4.95 -1.50
CA ALA A 209 -12.48 -4.00 -2.51
C ALA A 209 -13.44 -2.82 -2.67
N TRP A 210 -14.74 -3.11 -2.60
CA TRP A 210 -15.80 -2.13 -2.80
C TRP A 210 -16.27 -1.54 -1.48
N ARG A 211 -16.51 -0.23 -1.49
CA ARG A 211 -16.63 0.59 -0.28
C ARG A 211 -17.95 0.40 0.49
N PRO A 212 -17.98 0.76 1.79
CA PRO A 212 -19.13 0.58 2.68
C PRO A 212 -20.32 1.48 2.33
N MET A 213 -21.02 1.11 1.26
CA MET A 213 -22.19 1.83 0.76
C MET A 213 -23.50 1.10 1.10
N PRO A 214 -24.60 1.80 1.43
CA PRO A 214 -25.92 1.19 1.59
C PRO A 214 -26.43 0.40 0.38
N SER A 215 -25.96 0.74 -0.82
CA SER A 215 -26.24 0.01 -2.06
C SER A 215 -25.36 -1.23 -2.27
N ASN A 216 -24.28 -1.37 -1.50
CA ASN A 216 -23.36 -2.51 -1.61
C ASN A 216 -23.92 -3.71 -0.84
N THR A 217 -24.33 -4.74 -1.58
CA THR A 217 -24.95 -5.95 -1.02
C THR A 217 -23.98 -6.78 -0.18
N TRP A 218 -22.67 -6.72 -0.46
CA TRP A 218 -21.65 -7.38 0.35
C TRP A 218 -21.59 -6.81 1.77
N TRP A 219 -21.54 -5.48 1.89
CA TRP A 219 -21.54 -4.81 3.19
C TRP A 219 -22.82 -5.04 3.97
N THR A 220 -23.97 -4.81 3.34
CA THR A 220 -25.28 -4.94 4.03
C THR A 220 -25.55 -6.36 4.50
N SER A 221 -25.18 -7.37 3.69
CA SER A 221 -25.33 -8.79 4.06
C SER A 221 -24.35 -9.19 5.16
N TRP A 222 -23.08 -8.77 5.04
CA TRP A 222 -22.06 -9.08 6.04
C TRP A 222 -22.36 -8.44 7.40
N LEU A 223 -22.68 -7.13 7.45
CA LEU A 223 -23.01 -6.42 8.69
C LEU A 223 -24.23 -7.06 9.38
N SER A 224 -25.26 -7.42 8.60
CA SER A 224 -26.43 -8.14 9.13
C SER A 224 -26.04 -9.48 9.75
N ALA A 225 -25.19 -10.25 9.07
CA ALA A 225 -24.79 -11.58 9.50
C ALA A 225 -23.91 -11.55 10.75
N ILE A 226 -22.91 -10.66 10.82
CA ILE A 226 -22.03 -10.56 11.99
C ILE A 226 -22.77 -10.01 13.23
N ALA A 227 -23.76 -9.13 13.02
CA ALA A 227 -24.62 -8.64 14.10
C ALA A 227 -25.42 -9.79 14.69
N ALA A 228 -26.04 -10.62 13.84
CA ALA A 228 -26.80 -11.78 14.27
C ALA A 228 -25.92 -12.86 14.93
N ALA A 229 -24.69 -13.04 14.44
CA ALA A 229 -23.77 -14.07 14.92
C ALA A 229 -22.93 -13.65 16.14
N GLY A 230 -22.93 -12.37 16.51
CA GLY A 230 -22.07 -11.82 17.57
C GLY A 230 -20.59 -11.80 17.21
N THR A 231 -20.24 -11.70 15.92
CA THR A 231 -18.86 -11.82 15.40
C THR A 231 -18.34 -10.51 14.82
N ILE A 232 -18.54 -9.42 15.55
CA ILE A 232 -18.14 -8.07 15.17
C ILE A 232 -16.60 -8.00 15.19
N PRO A 233 -15.91 -7.46 14.17
CA PRO A 233 -14.46 -7.30 14.23
C PRO A 233 -14.06 -6.25 15.28
N ASP A 234 -12.78 -6.24 15.64
CA ASP A 234 -12.21 -5.14 16.44
C ASP A 234 -11.81 -3.96 15.56
N GLN A 235 -11.61 -4.20 14.26
CA GLN A 235 -11.29 -3.20 13.26
C GLN A 235 -12.15 -3.41 12.01
N TYR A 236 -12.79 -2.35 11.50
CA TYR A 236 -13.43 -2.44 10.18
C TYR A 236 -12.37 -2.16 9.10
N SER A 237 -12.20 -3.09 8.16
CA SER A 237 -11.25 -2.97 7.06
C SER A 237 -11.88 -3.08 5.69
N TYR A 238 -11.31 -2.32 4.75
CA TYR A 238 -11.68 -2.27 3.34
C TYR A 238 -10.69 -1.42 2.58
N HIS A 239 -10.74 -1.50 1.25
CA HIS A 239 -9.75 -0.86 0.40
C HIS A 239 -10.26 0.47 -0.15
N LEU A 240 -9.34 1.39 -0.37
CA LEU A 240 -9.57 2.67 -1.04
C LEU A 240 -8.61 2.82 -2.22
N GLU A 241 -8.83 1.93 -3.18
CA GLU A 241 -8.05 1.73 -4.39
C GLU A 241 -8.92 1.86 -5.66
N GLY A 242 -10.09 2.48 -5.52
CA GLY A 242 -11.04 2.68 -6.60
C GLY A 242 -10.65 3.79 -7.58
N ASP A 243 -11.57 4.10 -8.49
CA ASP A 243 -11.40 5.21 -9.43
C ASP A 243 -11.17 6.55 -8.68
N LEU A 244 -10.19 7.31 -9.15
CA LEU A 244 -9.72 8.58 -8.56
C LEU A 244 -10.80 9.65 -8.45
N ARG A 245 -11.86 9.55 -9.26
CA ARG A 245 -12.98 10.50 -9.32
C ARG A 245 -14.21 9.96 -8.59
N ALA A 246 -14.18 8.72 -8.13
CA ALA A 246 -15.31 8.16 -7.40
C ALA A 246 -15.37 8.78 -6.00
N ALA A 247 -16.50 9.42 -5.69
CA ALA A 247 -16.69 10.09 -4.40
C ALA A 247 -16.55 9.14 -3.22
N ASP A 248 -16.92 7.87 -3.42
CA ASP A 248 -16.78 6.81 -2.43
C ASP A 248 -15.35 6.25 -2.32
N ASN A 249 -14.37 6.81 -3.04
CA ASN A 249 -12.94 6.58 -2.76
C ASN A 249 -12.33 7.64 -1.81
N ASP A 250 -13.11 8.68 -1.40
CA ASP A 250 -12.68 9.65 -0.38
C ASP A 250 -13.05 9.15 1.04
N PRO A 251 -12.09 9.05 1.98
CA PRO A 251 -12.35 8.74 3.38
C PRO A 251 -13.48 9.56 4.02
N GLN A 252 -13.68 10.82 3.61
CA GLN A 252 -14.78 11.64 4.11
C GLN A 252 -16.15 11.02 3.83
N TYR A 253 -16.34 10.51 2.62
CA TYR A 253 -17.61 9.95 2.19
C TYR A 253 -17.84 8.57 2.81
N THR A 254 -16.83 7.71 2.76
CA THR A 254 -16.93 6.35 3.34
C THR A 254 -17.03 6.39 4.87
N ASN A 255 -16.42 7.38 5.54
CA ASN A 255 -16.57 7.56 6.99
C ASN A 255 -18.02 7.82 7.36
N GLN A 256 -18.70 8.72 6.64
CA GLN A 256 -20.12 8.97 6.86
C GLN A 256 -20.96 7.73 6.52
N SER A 257 -20.72 7.12 5.36
CA SER A 257 -21.51 5.99 4.87
C SER A 257 -21.40 4.76 5.79
N LEU A 258 -20.20 4.44 6.27
CA LEU A 258 -19.99 3.37 7.23
C LEU A 258 -20.70 3.66 8.56
N ARG A 259 -20.63 4.88 9.10
CA ARG A 259 -21.37 5.23 10.33
C ARG A 259 -22.87 4.98 10.20
N GLU A 260 -23.48 5.39 9.09
CA GLU A 260 -24.91 5.17 8.82
C GLU A 260 -25.24 3.67 8.74
N LEU A 261 -24.38 2.89 8.08
CA LEU A 261 -24.50 1.42 8.04
C LEU A 261 -24.40 0.80 9.45
N LEU A 262 -23.41 1.18 10.25
CA LEU A 262 -23.23 0.67 11.61
C LEU A 262 -24.43 0.98 12.50
N GLN A 263 -24.96 2.20 12.43
CA GLN A 263 -26.19 2.59 13.13
C GLN A 263 -27.39 1.74 12.70
N ARG A 264 -27.56 1.53 11.39
CA ARG A 264 -28.65 0.71 10.83
C ARG A 264 -28.63 -0.73 11.37
N TYR A 265 -27.45 -1.32 11.49
CA TYR A 265 -27.27 -2.69 11.98
C TYR A 265 -27.01 -2.79 13.48
N LYS A 266 -27.08 -1.67 14.22
CA LYS A 266 -26.82 -1.58 15.67
C LYS A 266 -25.45 -2.12 16.07
N LEU A 267 -24.46 -1.86 15.23
CA LEU A 267 -23.07 -2.25 15.43
C LEU A 267 -22.28 -1.08 16.03
N PRO A 268 -21.27 -1.35 16.88
CA PRO A 268 -20.44 -0.30 17.46
C PRO A 268 -19.50 0.28 16.40
N GLU A 269 -19.16 1.57 16.57
CA GLU A 269 -17.99 2.15 15.91
C GLU A 269 -16.72 1.46 16.42
N ARG A 270 -15.75 1.27 15.52
CA ARG A 270 -14.45 0.64 15.78
C ARG A 270 -13.37 1.37 15.00
N GLN A 271 -12.11 1.10 15.35
CA GLN A 271 -10.96 1.55 14.56
C GLN A 271 -11.15 1.12 13.10
N ILE A 272 -10.92 2.06 12.18
CA ILE A 272 -10.94 1.77 10.75
C ILE A 272 -9.51 1.51 10.30
N ASN A 273 -9.35 0.45 9.51
CA ASN A 273 -8.08 -0.02 8.96
C ASN A 273 -8.22 -0.13 7.45
N ILE A 274 -7.81 0.92 6.74
CA ILE A 274 -7.71 0.92 5.28
C ILE A 274 -6.47 0.12 4.93
N ASN A 275 -6.65 -1.20 4.84
CA ASN A 275 -5.57 -2.15 4.72
C ASN A 275 -4.96 -2.25 3.32
N GLU A 276 -5.52 -1.50 2.35
CA GLU A 276 -4.92 -1.08 1.08
C GLU A 276 -5.49 0.30 0.68
N TYR A 277 -4.64 1.30 0.46
CA TYR A 277 -5.02 2.61 -0.06
C TYR A 277 -4.10 3.05 -1.20
N ALA A 278 -4.60 3.99 -2.00
CA ALA A 278 -3.96 4.56 -3.18
C ALA A 278 -3.96 3.60 -4.38
N ALA A 279 -4.70 3.96 -5.42
CA ALA A 279 -4.45 3.40 -6.74
C ALA A 279 -3.04 3.80 -7.22
N PHE A 280 -2.46 3.03 -8.13
CA PHE A 280 -1.10 3.28 -8.62
C PHE A 280 -0.85 4.72 -9.09
N GLY A 281 -1.84 5.35 -9.76
CA GLY A 281 -1.76 6.74 -10.21
C GLY A 281 -1.73 7.79 -9.09
N GLU A 282 -2.01 7.43 -7.84
CA GLU A 282 -1.96 8.29 -6.65
C GLU A 282 -0.66 8.13 -5.86
N MET A 283 0.19 7.17 -6.24
CA MET A 283 1.46 6.85 -5.57
C MET A 283 2.57 7.86 -5.92
N LEU A 284 2.28 9.14 -5.73
CA LEU A 284 3.13 10.29 -6.01
C LEU A 284 3.02 11.32 -4.87
N PRO A 285 3.99 12.23 -4.69
CA PRO A 285 4.07 13.07 -3.48
C PRO A 285 2.78 13.83 -3.13
N SER A 286 2.06 14.38 -4.10
CA SER A 286 0.78 15.07 -3.82
C SER A 286 -0.35 14.11 -3.44
N GLY A 287 -0.40 12.91 -4.02
CA GLY A 287 -1.33 11.87 -3.62
C GLY A 287 -1.04 11.35 -2.22
N TYR A 288 0.24 11.12 -1.88
CA TYR A 288 0.64 10.77 -0.51
C TYR A 288 0.26 11.85 0.50
N ALA A 289 0.52 13.12 0.19
CA ALA A 289 0.11 14.22 1.07
C ALA A 289 -1.41 14.24 1.30
N TRP A 290 -2.20 13.97 0.25
CA TRP A 290 -3.66 13.87 0.37
C TRP A 290 -4.07 12.69 1.26
N TRP A 291 -3.56 11.48 0.99
CA TRP A 291 -3.86 10.28 1.78
C TRP A 291 -3.48 10.42 3.25
N ILE A 292 -2.25 10.84 3.54
CA ILE A 292 -1.76 11.10 4.91
C ILE A 292 -2.70 12.08 5.61
N SER A 293 -3.09 13.18 4.93
CA SER A 293 -3.98 14.18 5.54
C SER A 293 -5.37 13.64 5.86
N ARG A 294 -5.90 12.72 5.04
CA ARG A 294 -7.24 12.13 5.25
C ARG A 294 -7.22 11.08 6.35
N LEU A 295 -6.23 10.19 6.33
CA LEU A 295 -6.06 9.15 7.34
C LEU A 295 -5.85 9.75 8.73
N GLU A 296 -4.98 10.76 8.87
CA GLU A 296 -4.77 11.48 10.13
C GLU A 296 -5.99 12.32 10.58
N ARG A 297 -6.81 12.79 9.64
CA ARG A 297 -8.04 13.55 9.97
C ARG A 297 -9.12 12.67 10.60
N TYR A 298 -9.21 11.42 10.16
CA TYR A 298 -10.24 10.49 10.63
C TYR A 298 -9.72 9.46 11.63
N ASP A 299 -8.44 9.54 12.00
CA ASP A 299 -7.75 8.59 12.89
C ASP A 299 -7.78 7.16 12.32
N TRP A 300 -7.57 7.00 11.01
CA TRP A 300 -7.65 5.71 10.30
C TRP A 300 -6.28 5.14 10.03
N ILE A 301 -6.07 3.88 10.38
CA ILE A 301 -4.87 3.14 9.97
C ILE A 301 -4.92 2.97 8.45
N GLY A 302 -3.82 3.22 7.76
CA GLY A 302 -3.67 3.06 6.32
C GLY A 302 -2.42 2.28 5.98
N LEU A 303 -2.56 1.30 5.09
CA LEU A 303 -1.45 0.61 4.46
C LEU A 303 -1.45 0.93 2.97
N LEU A 304 -0.34 1.47 2.47
CA LEU A 304 -0.17 1.78 1.06
C LEU A 304 -0.30 0.49 0.24
N GLY A 305 -1.09 0.55 -0.83
CA GLY A 305 -1.25 -0.53 -1.80
C GLY A 305 0.05 -0.89 -2.49
N ASN A 306 0.18 -2.14 -2.91
CA ASN A 306 1.33 -2.65 -3.65
C ASN A 306 0.88 -3.31 -4.94
N TRP A 307 0.97 -2.55 -6.03
CA TRP A 307 0.49 -2.93 -7.36
C TRP A 307 1.49 -3.78 -8.17
N GLN A 308 2.53 -4.31 -7.53
CA GLN A 308 3.46 -5.25 -8.15
C GLN A 308 2.84 -6.65 -8.29
N GLY A 309 3.56 -7.57 -8.94
CA GLY A 309 3.10 -8.95 -9.13
C GLY A 309 4.21 -9.99 -8.94
N GLY A 310 3.80 -11.23 -8.68
CA GLY A 310 4.69 -12.35 -8.46
C GLY A 310 5.66 -12.12 -7.31
N THR A 311 6.91 -12.57 -7.48
CA THR A 311 7.95 -12.44 -6.45
C THR A 311 8.31 -10.99 -6.12
N THR A 312 8.01 -10.03 -7.00
CA THR A 312 8.27 -8.60 -6.75
C THR A 312 7.42 -8.05 -5.60
N LEU A 313 6.31 -8.71 -5.23
CA LEU A 313 5.57 -8.37 -4.01
C LEU A 313 6.43 -8.52 -2.76
N HIS A 314 7.40 -9.44 -2.76
CA HIS A 314 8.31 -9.73 -1.65
C HIS A 314 9.63 -8.98 -1.76
N ASP A 315 9.72 -7.96 -2.59
CA ASP A 315 10.90 -7.13 -2.73
C ASP A 315 10.47 -5.66 -2.87
N LEU A 316 11.41 -4.72 -2.77
CA LEU A 316 11.19 -3.32 -3.13
C LEU A 316 10.25 -2.50 -2.22
N ALA A 317 10.03 -2.82 -0.95
CA ALA A 317 9.25 -1.98 -0.02
C ALA A 317 7.96 -1.38 -0.63
N ALA A 318 7.18 -2.18 -1.37
CA ALA A 318 5.99 -1.73 -2.09
C ALA A 318 6.21 -0.68 -3.20
N GLY A 319 7.28 -0.84 -4.00
CA GLY A 319 7.58 0.00 -5.17
C GLY A 319 8.60 1.10 -4.91
N TYR A 320 9.11 1.25 -3.69
CA TYR A 320 10.32 2.01 -3.45
C TYR A 320 11.53 1.20 -3.96
N PRO A 321 12.42 1.75 -4.80
CA PRO A 321 13.59 1.01 -5.27
C PRO A 321 14.50 0.66 -4.08
N ALA A 322 14.25 -0.49 -3.46
CA ALA A 322 14.98 -0.98 -2.30
C ALA A 322 16.11 -1.94 -2.71
N SER A 323 16.11 -2.39 -3.96
CA SER A 323 17.32 -2.93 -4.55
C SER A 323 18.24 -1.74 -4.81
N GLY A 324 19.28 -1.59 -4.00
CA GLY A 324 20.34 -0.62 -4.26
C GLY A 324 20.94 -0.76 -5.66
N SER A 325 20.62 -1.81 -6.43
CA SER A 325 20.90 -1.91 -7.85
C SER A 325 19.68 -2.29 -8.70
N GLY A 326 19.54 -1.71 -9.89
CA GLY A 326 18.46 -2.06 -10.81
C GLY A 326 18.67 -1.42 -12.18
N THR A 327 17.59 -1.26 -12.96
CA THR A 327 17.62 -0.48 -14.20
C THR A 327 16.62 0.66 -14.16
N VAL A 328 16.96 1.78 -14.80
CA VAL A 328 16.10 2.95 -14.96
C VAL A 328 16.14 3.42 -16.40
N ASP A 329 14.97 3.70 -16.97
CA ASP A 329 14.87 4.30 -18.30
C ASP A 329 15.01 5.82 -18.14
N VAL A 330 15.87 6.43 -18.95
CA VAL A 330 16.14 7.87 -18.90
C VAL A 330 16.01 8.45 -20.29
N GLU A 331 15.20 9.50 -20.40
CA GLU A 331 15.10 10.34 -21.59
C GLU A 331 16.10 11.47 -21.52
N ALA A 332 16.81 11.69 -22.62
CA ALA A 332 17.75 12.79 -22.76
C ALA A 332 17.16 13.88 -23.65
N TRP A 333 17.28 15.13 -23.20
CA TRP A 333 16.78 16.32 -23.87
C TRP A 333 17.92 17.33 -24.04
N GLU A 334 17.88 18.12 -25.11
CA GLU A 334 18.91 19.10 -25.47
C GLU A 334 18.32 20.49 -25.64
N PHE A 335 18.84 21.46 -24.89
CA PHE A 335 18.60 22.88 -25.13
C PHE A 335 19.77 23.42 -25.94
N GLN A 336 19.54 23.66 -27.23
CA GLN A 336 20.60 24.09 -28.15
C GLN A 336 20.85 25.59 -28.04
N GLY A 337 22.09 25.95 -27.71
CA GLY A 337 22.55 27.35 -27.72
C GLY A 337 23.77 27.52 -28.61
N SER A 338 23.94 28.73 -29.14
CA SER A 338 25.09 29.11 -29.98
C SER A 338 26.00 30.15 -29.32
N ASN A 339 25.50 30.87 -28.30
CA ASN A 339 26.25 31.77 -27.43
C ASN A 339 25.46 32.01 -26.13
N ALA A 340 26.07 32.70 -25.15
CA ALA A 340 25.48 32.97 -23.83
C ALA A 340 24.21 33.85 -23.85
N TRP A 341 23.90 34.49 -24.99
CA TRP A 341 22.77 35.42 -25.16
C TRP A 341 21.73 34.89 -26.15
N ALA A 342 21.93 33.69 -26.70
CA ALA A 342 21.02 33.11 -27.68
C ALA A 342 19.71 32.67 -27.02
N VAL A 343 18.57 33.12 -27.56
CA VAL A 343 17.26 32.59 -27.19
C VAL A 343 17.15 31.16 -27.72
N THR A 344 17.04 30.21 -26.81
CA THR A 344 16.89 28.78 -27.15
C THR A 344 15.42 28.45 -27.42
N GLY A 345 15.14 27.64 -28.44
CA GLY A 345 13.81 27.06 -28.68
C GLY A 345 13.45 25.96 -27.67
N PRO A 346 12.31 25.24 -27.88
CA PRO A 346 11.96 24.09 -27.04
C PRO A 346 13.05 23.01 -27.11
N PRO A 347 13.20 22.18 -26.05
CA PRO A 347 14.23 21.15 -26.02
C PRO A 347 14.02 20.11 -27.12
N VAL A 348 15.13 19.61 -27.67
CA VAL A 348 15.14 18.55 -28.67
C VAL A 348 15.33 17.21 -27.97
N PHE A 349 14.42 16.26 -28.20
CA PHE A 349 14.55 14.89 -27.72
C PHE A 349 15.76 14.20 -28.35
N LYS A 350 16.60 13.56 -27.54
CA LYS A 350 17.84 12.89 -27.96
C LYS A 350 17.80 11.38 -27.83
N GLY A 351 16.70 10.84 -27.30
CA GLY A 351 16.50 9.41 -27.16
C GLY A 351 16.26 8.98 -25.72
N ARG A 352 15.82 7.74 -25.58
CA ARG A 352 15.61 7.05 -24.31
C ARG A 352 16.61 5.89 -24.22
N ASN A 353 17.26 5.75 -23.07
CA ASN A 353 18.18 4.66 -22.80
C ASN A 353 17.90 4.04 -21.43
N THR A 354 18.13 2.75 -21.29
CA THR A 354 18.08 2.05 -20.01
C THR A 354 19.47 2.02 -19.37
N TYR A 355 19.59 2.53 -18.16
CA TYR A 355 20.83 2.54 -17.38
C TYR A 355 20.73 1.58 -16.21
N THR A 356 21.81 0.88 -15.91
CA THR A 356 21.94 0.18 -14.64
C THR A 356 22.32 1.17 -13.55
N TYR A 357 21.75 1.01 -12.36
CA TYR A 357 22.13 1.75 -11.15
C TYR A 357 22.62 0.77 -10.08
N SER A 358 23.46 1.24 -9.17
CA SER A 358 23.99 0.50 -8.02
C SER A 358 24.36 1.44 -6.86
N GLY A 359 24.10 1.05 -5.61
CA GLY A 359 24.25 1.90 -4.43
C GLY A 359 23.51 3.24 -4.57
N ASP A 360 22.27 3.22 -5.06
CA ASP A 360 21.44 4.41 -5.32
C ASP A 360 22.08 5.43 -6.30
N THR A 361 23.08 4.98 -7.06
CA THR A 361 23.82 5.80 -8.01
C THR A 361 23.64 5.28 -9.43
N VAL A 362 23.28 6.17 -10.35
CA VAL A 362 23.23 5.92 -11.79
C VAL A 362 24.22 6.83 -12.50
N THR A 363 25.04 6.26 -13.38
CA THR A 363 26.01 7.02 -14.17
C THR A 363 25.48 7.21 -15.58
N ILE A 364 25.17 8.46 -15.93
CA ILE A 364 24.70 8.85 -17.27
C ILE A 364 25.85 9.56 -17.99
N PRO A 365 26.34 9.04 -19.13
CA PRO A 365 27.39 9.70 -19.89
C PRO A 365 26.84 10.97 -20.55
N VAL A 366 27.47 12.11 -20.27
CA VAL A 366 27.11 13.40 -20.88
C VAL A 366 28.17 13.78 -21.90
N SER A 367 27.79 13.78 -23.18
CA SER A 367 28.62 14.36 -24.25
C SER A 367 28.17 15.79 -24.54
N GLN A 368 29.08 16.73 -24.29
CA GLN A 368 28.85 18.16 -24.48
C GLN A 368 29.88 18.70 -25.48
N GLY A 369 29.40 19.11 -26.66
CA GLY A 369 30.25 19.57 -27.75
C GLY A 369 30.59 21.06 -27.72
N ASN A 370 29.91 21.85 -26.88
CA ASN A 370 30.16 23.28 -26.72
C ASN A 370 29.66 23.78 -25.35
N ASN A 371 29.99 25.02 -25.00
CA ASN A 371 29.64 25.63 -23.70
C ASN A 371 28.23 26.25 -23.65
N TYR A 372 27.45 26.14 -24.73
CA TYR A 372 26.18 26.87 -24.89
C TYR A 372 24.96 25.94 -24.98
N THR A 373 25.19 24.64 -25.17
CA THR A 373 24.14 23.61 -25.20
C THR A 373 23.99 23.00 -23.81
N ALA A 374 22.77 22.96 -23.27
CA ALA A 374 22.46 22.27 -22.01
C ALA A 374 21.76 20.92 -22.26
N ARG A 375 21.90 20.00 -21.29
CA ARG A 375 21.25 18.69 -21.27
C ARG A 375 20.27 18.62 -20.12
N ALA A 376 19.11 18.01 -20.36
CA ALA A 376 18.20 17.58 -19.30
C ALA A 376 17.96 16.08 -19.41
N PHE A 377 17.75 15.46 -18.24
CA PHE A 377 17.49 14.03 -18.11
C PHE A 377 16.17 13.86 -17.36
N GLU A 378 15.26 13.09 -17.93
CA GLU A 378 13.99 12.75 -17.32
C GLU A 378 13.99 11.26 -17.02
N PHE A 379 13.81 10.92 -15.73
CA PHE A 379 13.80 9.55 -15.25
C PHE A 379 12.39 8.98 -15.41
N ILE A 380 12.27 7.92 -16.19
CA ILE A 380 11.02 7.23 -16.41
C ILE A 380 10.89 6.13 -15.37
N VAL A 381 9.97 6.33 -14.44
CA VAL A 381 9.52 5.26 -13.55
C VAL A 381 8.69 4.31 -14.41
N LYS A 382 9.15 3.07 -14.60
CA LYS A 382 8.34 2.05 -15.27
C LYS A 382 7.08 1.84 -14.43
N GLN A 383 5.94 2.11 -15.06
CA GLN A 383 4.62 1.87 -14.51
C GLN A 383 4.36 0.38 -14.37
#